data_AF-A0AAN1WKA2-F1
#
_entry.id   AF-A0AAN1WKA2-F1
#
_cell.length_a   1.000
_cell.length_b   1.000
_cell.length_c   1.000
_cell.angle_alpha   90.00
_cell.angle_beta   90.00
_cell.angle_gamma   90.00
#
_symmetry.space_group_name_H-M   'P 1'
#
loop_
_entity.id
_entity.type
_entity.pdbx_description
1 polymer ?
#
loop_
_entity_poly.entity_id
_entity_poly.type
_entity_poly.pdbx_seq_one_letter_code
_entity_poly.pdbx_strand_id
1 'polypeptide(L)'
;MKLKSMLAGCCILLLAACVAEPEVSSSSIESSMSDTPASSSASSNTATPKLDGKSLYETTCAGVCHSLEGVGSLFPLNNDLLSSADMIAVIRDDMPDGNALACGQLCAEAVTDYIKNTLFNRPVSSQSSSSQNNQSSSSDAPVMGTIIERGATLYFRDTAAGSCASCHGNDGEGIANKGGALVARDGDAFESCDSCGSIGGLTQYIDTKMPNGGAHLCQGQCAEDIAAYIMETFNDGYQAANCNDPIQKATPMRRLNKVEIANAVHDVFGAGAAELAATLPDETEVIGGFATVGSALSTSEDWTQALLEGALNAADAIVNAGKFPTCGDAIALVEPQPTLGECTTTGQCRTLYANATDCNNAAGGVCYCGTELCGNSAPTPNQCFETSTQSIAQLMFRRQLNNAEFMRFDNLRREVSNKTGNDADGYKAVVASMISSPRFMFALAADDKTQARNLTPAELADRLAMALWGSIPDATLLAAANNNDLEGEQLDQQINRMMKDAKFDRFSQVFVDAWIGFGG
;
A
#
# COMPACT_ATOMS: atom_id res chain seq x y z
N MET A 1 2.16 32.62 5.84
CA MET A 1 3.59 32.44 5.50
C MET A 1 4.32 31.41 6.37
N LYS A 2 4.02 31.27 7.68
CA LYS A 2 4.68 30.29 8.57
C LYS A 2 4.18 28.83 8.45
N LEU A 3 2.98 28.59 7.90
CA LEU A 3 2.43 27.24 7.69
C LEU A 3 3.14 26.51 6.54
N LYS A 4 3.44 27.23 5.43
CA LYS A 4 4.25 26.70 4.32
C LYS A 4 5.69 26.36 4.71
N SER A 5 6.28 27.09 5.68
CA SER A 5 7.64 26.77 6.14
C SER A 5 7.70 25.65 7.19
N MET A 6 6.59 25.39 7.91
CA MET A 6 6.52 24.25 8.85
C MET A 6 6.10 22.94 8.16
N LEU A 7 5.21 22.99 7.16
CA LEU A 7 4.90 21.83 6.31
C LEU A 7 6.05 21.49 5.37
N ALA A 8 6.82 22.47 4.86
CA ALA A 8 8.07 22.18 4.15
C ALA A 8 9.10 21.49 5.05
N GLY A 9 9.17 21.85 6.34
CA GLY A 9 10.03 21.18 7.32
C GLY A 9 9.56 19.76 7.70
N CYS A 10 8.27 19.46 7.57
CA CYS A 10 7.72 18.12 7.79
C CYS A 10 7.75 17.27 6.51
N CYS A 11 7.67 17.90 5.33
CA CYS A 11 7.94 17.27 4.03
C CYS A 11 9.42 16.88 3.88
N ILE A 12 10.37 17.62 4.47
CA ILE A 12 11.79 17.22 4.45
C ILE A 12 12.05 16.02 5.40
N LEU A 13 11.20 15.77 6.40
CA LEU A 13 11.25 14.55 7.22
C LEU A 13 10.48 13.35 6.60
N LEU A 14 9.77 13.56 5.49
CA LEU A 14 9.12 12.51 4.71
C LEU A 14 9.72 12.31 3.30
N LEU A 15 10.62 13.20 2.86
CA LEU A 15 11.30 13.12 1.54
C LEU A 15 12.84 13.25 1.61
N ALA A 16 13.47 13.26 2.79
CA ALA A 16 14.92 13.14 2.91
C ALA A 16 15.34 12.24 4.09
N ALA A 17 15.16 10.93 3.91
CA ALA A 17 16.02 9.92 4.56
C ALA A 17 17.23 9.54 3.68
N CYS A 18 17.51 10.31 2.62
CA CYS A 18 18.75 10.27 1.85
C CYS A 18 19.41 11.66 1.85
N VAL A 19 20.61 11.70 2.45
CA VAL A 19 21.67 12.72 2.36
C VAL A 19 21.41 14.06 3.08
N ALA A 20 22.00 14.22 4.27
CA ALA A 20 23.08 15.20 4.51
C ALA A 20 23.67 15.07 5.93
N GLU A 21 25.01 15.08 5.97
CA GLU A 21 25.87 15.24 7.15
C GLU A 21 25.56 16.52 7.94
N PRO A 22 25.96 16.60 9.23
CA PRO A 22 26.35 17.86 9.84
C PRO A 22 27.83 17.86 10.23
N GLU A 23 28.55 18.87 9.72
CA GLU A 23 29.84 19.28 10.29
C GLU A 23 29.69 19.73 11.75
N VAL A 24 30.54 19.19 12.62
CA VAL A 24 30.90 19.82 13.90
C VAL A 24 32.41 19.71 14.13
N SER A 25 33.06 20.87 13.99
CA SER A 25 34.29 21.37 14.59
C SER A 25 35.27 20.40 15.28
N SER A 26 36.49 20.37 14.73
CA SER A 26 37.71 19.83 15.30
C SER A 26 38.20 20.58 16.55
N SER A 27 38.50 19.85 17.62
CA SER A 27 39.54 20.23 18.58
C SER A 27 40.26 19.00 19.12
N SER A 28 41.48 18.80 18.61
CA SER A 28 42.71 18.36 19.27
C SER A 28 42.62 17.36 20.43
N ILE A 29 43.30 16.22 20.30
CA ILE A 29 44.61 15.98 20.95
C ILE A 29 45.23 14.67 20.44
N GLU A 30 46.52 14.79 20.16
CA GLU A 30 47.50 13.80 19.72
C GLU A 30 47.72 12.67 20.75
N SER A 31 48.13 11.49 20.28
CA SER A 31 49.48 10.92 20.51
C SER A 31 49.42 9.41 20.26
N SER A 32 49.98 8.93 19.15
CA SER A 32 51.34 8.38 19.03
C SER A 32 51.35 6.86 19.27
N MET A 33 51.59 6.07 18.22
CA MET A 33 52.85 5.33 17.99
C MET A 33 52.99 4.11 18.92
N SER A 34 53.39 2.92 18.51
CA SER A 34 53.99 2.38 17.29
C SER A 34 54.11 0.86 17.48
N ASP A 35 54.63 0.19 16.45
CA ASP A 35 55.32 -1.10 16.51
C ASP A 35 54.53 -2.37 16.19
N THR A 36 54.52 -2.69 14.89
CA THR A 36 54.70 -4.08 14.42
C THR A 36 56.10 -4.60 14.78
N PRO A 37 56.20 -5.90 15.10
CA PRO A 37 57.04 -6.75 14.25
C PRO A 37 56.40 -8.10 13.89
N ALA A 38 56.97 -8.69 12.84
CA ALA A 38 56.48 -9.86 12.14
C ALA A 38 56.81 -11.22 12.80
N SER A 39 55.96 -12.20 12.43
CA SER A 39 56.19 -13.64 12.30
C SER A 39 56.60 -14.48 13.51
N SER A 40 55.76 -15.44 13.90
CA SER A 40 56.05 -16.88 13.73
C SER A 40 54.94 -17.74 14.34
N SER A 41 54.69 -18.86 13.67
CA SER A 41 53.68 -19.87 13.93
C SER A 41 53.74 -20.52 15.31
N ALA A 42 52.61 -20.53 16.03
CA ALA A 42 52.32 -21.53 17.05
C ALA A 42 50.81 -21.82 17.08
N SER A 43 50.46 -23.05 16.70
CA SER A 43 49.13 -23.60 16.90
C SER A 43 48.82 -23.63 18.40
N SER A 44 47.81 -22.87 18.83
CA SER A 44 47.27 -22.95 20.18
C SER A 44 45.75 -22.84 20.13
N ASN A 45 45.10 -23.97 20.44
CA ASN A 45 43.70 -24.02 20.85
C ASN A 45 43.52 -23.09 22.05
N THR A 46 42.97 -21.91 21.81
CA THR A 46 42.46 -21.02 22.85
C THR A 46 41.01 -20.71 22.50
N ALA A 47 40.09 -21.15 23.36
CA ALA A 47 38.68 -20.84 23.23
C ALA A 47 38.52 -19.31 23.26
N THR A 48 37.98 -18.76 22.19
CA THR A 48 37.65 -17.35 22.06
C THR A 48 36.69 -16.92 23.18
N PRO A 49 36.86 -15.74 23.80
CA PRO A 49 35.90 -15.22 24.77
C PRO A 49 34.56 -15.06 24.08
N LYS A 50 33.54 -15.82 24.50
CA LYS A 50 32.20 -15.71 23.93
C LYS A 50 31.56 -14.42 24.46
N LEU A 51 31.49 -13.41 23.59
CA LEU A 51 30.82 -12.15 23.88
C LEU A 51 29.32 -12.39 24.09
N ASP A 52 28.70 -11.65 25.03
CA ASP A 52 27.27 -11.75 25.29
C ASP A 52 26.49 -10.95 24.24
N GLY A 53 26.10 -11.64 23.16
CA GLY A 53 25.37 -11.06 22.04
C GLY A 53 24.03 -10.42 22.41
N LYS A 54 23.38 -10.88 23.48
CA LYS A 54 22.13 -10.28 23.97
C LYS A 54 22.37 -8.89 24.53
N SER A 55 23.32 -8.77 25.47
CA SER A 55 23.66 -7.50 26.09
C SER A 55 24.17 -6.48 25.05
N LEU A 56 24.97 -6.94 24.09
CA LEU A 56 25.43 -6.11 22.97
C LEU A 56 24.27 -5.62 22.09
N TYR A 57 23.34 -6.50 21.73
CA TYR A 57 22.13 -6.12 20.98
C TYR A 57 21.27 -5.13 21.75
N GLU A 58 20.99 -5.40 23.03
CA GLU A 58 20.12 -4.55 23.87
C GLU A 58 20.69 -3.15 24.12
N THR A 59 22.02 -3.01 24.15
CA THR A 59 22.70 -1.74 24.44
C THR A 59 23.06 -0.94 23.20
N THR A 60 23.32 -1.60 22.08
CA THR A 60 23.89 -0.97 20.87
C THR A 60 22.90 -0.92 19.71
N CYS A 61 21.92 -1.82 19.68
CA CYS A 61 20.96 -1.96 18.57
C CYS A 61 19.53 -1.65 19.01
N ALA A 62 19.10 -2.23 20.13
CA ALA A 62 17.75 -2.07 20.66
C ALA A 62 17.60 -0.74 21.42
N GLY A 63 16.51 -0.02 21.15
CA GLY A 63 16.19 1.26 21.81
C GLY A 63 16.73 2.51 21.11
N VAL A 64 17.60 2.35 20.10
CA VAL A 64 18.02 3.44 19.20
C VAL A 64 17.24 3.35 17.88
N CYS A 65 17.35 2.22 17.17
CA CYS A 65 16.68 2.01 15.87
C CYS A 65 15.84 0.73 15.82
N HIS A 66 16.28 -0.35 16.49
CA HIS A 66 15.55 -1.62 16.57
C HIS A 66 14.78 -1.76 17.89
N SER A 67 13.73 -2.58 17.92
CA SER A 67 13.06 -2.93 19.17
C SER A 67 13.79 -4.06 19.90
N LEU A 68 13.55 -4.17 21.22
CA LEU A 68 14.06 -5.27 22.04
C LEU A 68 13.58 -6.64 21.54
N GLU A 69 12.41 -6.69 20.91
CA GLU A 69 11.82 -7.91 20.37
C GLU A 69 12.17 -8.16 18.90
N GLY A 70 12.92 -7.25 18.26
CA GLY A 70 13.24 -7.31 16.83
C GLY A 70 12.08 -6.96 15.90
N VAL A 71 10.88 -6.72 16.43
CA VAL A 71 9.63 -6.42 15.69
C VAL A 71 8.95 -5.15 16.20
N GLY A 72 8.20 -4.45 15.35
CA GLY A 72 7.36 -3.32 15.75
C GLY A 72 8.07 -1.98 16.02
N SER A 73 9.37 -1.86 15.72
CA SER A 73 10.07 -0.57 15.59
C SER A 73 9.92 0.03 14.18
N LEU A 74 10.32 1.29 14.00
CA LEU A 74 10.44 1.93 12.67
C LEU A 74 11.37 1.16 11.73
N PHE A 75 12.39 0.48 12.29
CA PHE A 75 13.28 -0.45 11.59
C PHE A 75 13.17 -1.85 12.22
N PRO A 76 12.17 -2.65 11.85
CA PRO A 76 12.08 -4.03 12.32
C PRO A 76 13.20 -4.87 11.70
N LEU A 77 13.67 -5.89 12.43
CA LEU A 77 14.62 -6.86 11.90
C LEU A 77 13.87 -7.74 10.88
N ASN A 78 14.00 -7.43 9.59
CA ASN A 78 13.34 -8.14 8.50
C ASN A 78 14.30 -9.03 7.69
N ASN A 79 15.43 -9.43 8.29
CA ASN A 79 16.57 -10.01 7.58
C ASN A 79 16.75 -11.53 7.81
N ASP A 80 15.64 -12.25 7.91
CA ASP A 80 15.60 -13.71 8.13
C ASP A 80 16.24 -14.51 6.98
N LEU A 81 16.42 -13.87 5.81
CA LEU A 81 16.95 -14.44 4.58
C LEU A 81 18.46 -14.24 4.39
N LEU A 82 19.11 -13.37 5.16
CA LEU A 82 20.56 -13.21 5.08
C LEU A 82 21.25 -14.46 5.64
N SER A 83 22.28 -14.96 4.96
CA SER A 83 23.15 -15.98 5.56
C SER A 83 23.81 -15.39 6.82
N SER A 84 24.27 -16.23 7.75
CA SER A 84 24.93 -15.68 8.95
C SER A 84 26.17 -14.87 8.57
N ALA A 85 26.85 -15.25 7.47
CA ALA A 85 27.98 -14.50 6.93
C ALA A 85 27.57 -13.11 6.42
N ASP A 86 26.44 -12.99 5.72
CA ASP A 86 25.98 -11.71 5.19
C ASP A 86 25.42 -10.81 6.30
N MET A 87 24.75 -11.39 7.30
CA MET A 87 24.29 -10.64 8.48
C MET A 87 25.48 -10.12 9.31
N ILE A 88 26.55 -10.92 9.45
CA ILE A 88 27.80 -10.48 10.09
C ILE A 88 28.44 -9.34 9.29
N ALA A 89 28.47 -9.44 7.96
CA ALA A 89 29.05 -8.41 7.10
C ALA A 89 28.29 -7.08 7.26
N VAL A 90 26.95 -7.10 7.19
CA VAL A 90 26.12 -5.91 7.36
C VAL A 90 26.27 -5.31 8.76
N ILE A 91 26.26 -6.14 9.82
CA ILE A 91 26.40 -5.64 11.19
C ILE A 91 27.79 -5.04 11.45
N ARG A 92 28.83 -5.59 10.82
CA ARG A 92 30.21 -5.12 10.97
C ARG A 92 30.49 -3.87 10.16
N ASP A 93 30.05 -3.85 8.91
CA ASP A 93 30.50 -2.89 7.90
C ASP A 93 29.52 -1.74 7.72
N ASP A 94 28.24 -1.93 8.07
CA ASP A 94 27.18 -0.95 7.81
C ASP A 94 26.45 -0.50 9.09
N MET A 95 26.61 -1.22 10.22
CA MET A 95 25.91 -0.91 11.47
C MET A 95 26.86 -0.60 12.64
N PRO A 96 26.43 0.27 13.59
CA PRO A 96 25.24 1.12 13.54
C PRO A 96 25.41 2.32 12.58
N ASP A 97 24.30 2.80 12.02
CA ASP A 97 24.27 3.98 11.12
C ASP A 97 25.04 5.17 11.73
N GLY A 98 25.99 5.72 10.96
CA GLY A 98 26.86 6.82 11.38
C GLY A 98 28.09 6.42 12.21
N ASN A 99 28.26 5.13 12.54
CA ASN A 99 29.49 4.59 13.15
C ASN A 99 29.71 3.11 12.76
N ALA A 100 29.73 2.85 11.45
CA ALA A 100 30.17 1.58 10.89
C ALA A 100 31.53 1.18 11.46
N LEU A 101 31.71 -0.11 11.80
CA LEU A 101 32.87 -0.70 12.50
C LEU A 101 32.90 -0.56 14.03
N ALA A 102 31.92 0.10 14.68
CA ALA A 102 31.82 0.11 16.14
C ALA A 102 31.62 -1.29 16.73
N CYS A 103 30.99 -2.18 15.95
CA CYS A 103 30.84 -3.60 16.25
C CYS A 103 31.73 -4.41 15.29
N GLY A 104 33.00 -4.62 15.67
CA GLY A 104 33.94 -5.42 14.89
C GLY A 104 33.54 -6.90 14.76
N GLN A 105 34.32 -7.69 14.02
CA GLN A 105 33.99 -9.08 13.63
C GLN A 105 33.37 -9.95 14.74
N LEU A 106 34.01 -10.02 15.92
CA LEU A 106 33.54 -10.87 17.03
C LEU A 106 32.24 -10.35 17.67
N CYS A 107 32.02 -9.03 17.65
CA CYS A 107 30.77 -8.41 18.10
C CYS A 107 29.65 -8.74 17.12
N ALA A 108 29.90 -8.59 15.81
CA ALA A 108 28.93 -8.88 14.76
C ALA A 108 28.51 -10.35 14.73
N GLU A 109 29.46 -11.26 14.96
CA GLU A 109 29.19 -12.70 15.16
C GLU A 109 28.29 -12.97 16.37
N ALA A 110 28.61 -12.39 17.54
CA ALA A 110 27.82 -12.61 18.75
C ALA A 110 26.40 -12.06 18.66
N VAL A 111 26.23 -10.87 18.04
CA VAL A 111 24.91 -10.25 17.84
C VAL A 111 24.09 -11.02 16.79
N THR A 112 24.71 -11.43 15.68
CA THR A 112 24.08 -12.29 14.66
C THR A 112 23.56 -13.60 15.28
N ASP A 113 24.37 -14.24 16.12
CA ASP A 113 23.99 -15.46 16.83
C ASP A 113 22.79 -15.23 17.76
N TYR A 114 22.76 -14.11 18.49
CA TYR A 114 21.62 -13.79 19.36
C TYR A 114 20.33 -13.55 18.56
N ILE A 115 20.42 -12.73 17.49
CA ILE A 115 19.28 -12.42 16.61
C ILE A 115 18.71 -13.71 16.01
N LYS A 116 19.54 -14.51 15.35
CA LYS A 116 19.08 -15.72 14.65
C LYS A 116 18.57 -16.81 15.58
N ASN A 117 19.24 -17.03 16.70
CA ASN A 117 18.91 -18.16 17.57
C ASN A 117 17.87 -17.81 18.63
N THR A 118 17.67 -16.53 18.96
CA THR A 118 16.79 -16.11 20.06
C THR A 118 15.64 -15.23 19.62
N LEU A 119 15.85 -14.22 18.76
CA LEU A 119 14.77 -13.32 18.35
C LEU A 119 13.89 -13.97 17.27
N PHE A 120 14.49 -14.65 16.30
CA PHE A 120 13.76 -15.35 15.23
C PHE A 120 13.30 -16.77 15.57
N ASN A 121 13.60 -17.26 16.79
CA ASN A 121 13.23 -18.61 17.23
C ASN A 121 12.29 -18.63 18.46
N ARG A 122 11.52 -17.56 18.71
CA ARG A 122 10.56 -17.53 19.83
C ARG A 122 9.24 -18.21 19.46
N PRO A 123 8.76 -19.20 20.23
CA PRO A 123 7.41 -19.73 20.06
C PRO A 123 6.37 -18.71 20.55
N VAL A 124 5.33 -18.49 19.75
CA VAL A 124 4.18 -17.63 20.06
C VAL A 124 3.43 -18.21 21.27
N SER A 125 3.33 -17.45 22.36
CA SER A 125 2.52 -17.81 23.52
C SER A 125 1.03 -17.65 23.21
N SER A 126 0.29 -18.76 23.23
CA SER A 126 -1.16 -18.83 23.10
C SER A 126 -1.90 -18.58 24.43
N GLN A 127 -3.02 -17.86 24.34
CA GLN A 127 -4.09 -17.94 25.33
C GLN A 127 -4.84 -19.28 25.20
N SER A 128 -5.29 -19.78 26.34
CA SER A 128 -5.93 -21.08 26.60
C SER A 128 -7.27 -21.29 25.90
N SER A 129 -7.54 -22.50 25.39
CA SER A 129 -8.66 -23.35 25.85
C SER A 129 -8.71 -24.73 25.15
N SER A 130 -8.52 -25.76 25.98
CA SER A 130 -9.21 -27.06 26.06
C SER A 130 -9.81 -27.75 24.80
N SER A 131 -9.30 -28.99 24.63
CA SER A 131 -10.08 -30.25 24.51
C SER A 131 -10.33 -30.87 23.12
N GLN A 132 -9.69 -32.05 22.98
CA GLN A 132 -10.15 -33.32 22.39
C GLN A 132 -9.57 -33.77 21.03
N ASN A 133 -8.75 -34.83 21.14
CA ASN A 133 -8.53 -35.99 20.25
C ASN A 133 -9.29 -35.97 18.90
N ASN A 134 -8.69 -36.23 17.74
CA ASN A 134 -8.22 -37.56 17.33
C ASN A 134 -7.66 -37.46 15.89
N GLN A 135 -6.62 -38.24 15.61
CA GLN A 135 -6.21 -38.77 14.29
C GLN A 135 -5.68 -37.87 13.14
N SER A 136 -4.51 -38.34 12.72
CA SER A 136 -3.96 -38.42 11.36
C SER A 136 -2.97 -37.33 10.96
N SER A 137 -1.81 -37.85 10.57
CA SER A 137 -0.66 -37.21 9.98
C SER A 137 -1.00 -36.45 8.69
N SER A 138 -0.65 -35.16 8.66
CA SER A 138 -0.27 -34.47 7.43
C SER A 138 0.80 -33.43 7.76
N SER A 139 1.89 -33.55 7.03
CA SER A 139 3.09 -32.71 7.00
C SER A 139 2.78 -31.29 6.54
N ASP A 140 3.27 -30.27 7.25
CA ASP A 140 3.43 -28.92 6.68
C ASP A 140 4.79 -28.34 7.09
N ALA A 141 5.65 -28.21 6.08
CA ALA A 141 6.96 -27.55 6.09
C ALA A 141 6.80 -26.05 5.70
N PRO A 142 7.78 -25.17 5.99
CA PRO A 142 7.65 -23.74 5.77
C PRO A 142 7.82 -23.34 4.29
N VAL A 143 7.07 -22.33 3.86
CA VAL A 143 6.96 -21.86 2.47
C VAL A 143 8.27 -21.20 1.99
N MET A 144 9.01 -21.92 1.15
CA MET A 144 10.05 -21.39 0.25
C MET A 144 9.38 -20.60 -0.89
N GLY A 145 9.96 -19.47 -1.31
CA GLY A 145 9.54 -18.80 -2.56
C GLY A 145 9.55 -19.78 -3.73
N THR A 146 8.62 -19.60 -4.67
CA THR A 146 8.39 -20.60 -5.73
C THR A 146 9.62 -20.73 -6.63
N ILE A 147 9.76 -21.88 -7.31
CA ILE A 147 10.88 -22.12 -8.25
C ILE A 147 10.97 -21.03 -9.34
N ILE A 148 9.82 -20.45 -9.71
CA ILE A 148 9.70 -19.39 -10.70
C ILE A 148 10.27 -18.06 -10.19
N GLU A 149 9.98 -17.68 -8.94
CA GLU A 149 10.50 -16.44 -8.34
C GLU A 149 12.02 -16.45 -8.19
N ARG A 150 12.58 -17.62 -7.81
CA ARG A 150 14.04 -17.81 -7.77
C ARG A 150 14.65 -17.73 -9.16
N GLY A 151 14.03 -18.39 -10.14
CA GLY A 151 14.47 -18.34 -11.53
C GLY A 151 14.45 -16.93 -12.12
N ALA A 152 13.40 -16.16 -11.86
CA ALA A 152 13.28 -14.76 -12.29
C ALA A 152 14.44 -13.92 -11.73
N THR A 153 14.71 -14.05 -10.44
CA THR A 153 15.82 -13.33 -9.78
C THR A 153 17.16 -13.68 -10.44
N LEU A 154 17.38 -14.95 -10.75
CA LEU A 154 18.61 -15.41 -11.41
C LEU A 154 18.73 -14.92 -12.85
N TYR A 155 17.62 -14.79 -13.58
CA TYR A 155 17.59 -14.33 -14.97
C TYR A 155 18.06 -12.88 -15.14
N PHE A 156 17.70 -12.01 -14.19
CA PHE A 156 18.10 -10.60 -14.19
C PHE A 156 19.42 -10.32 -13.45
N ARG A 157 19.97 -11.33 -12.74
CA ARG A 157 21.20 -11.16 -11.97
C ARG A 157 22.41 -11.02 -12.89
N ASP A 158 23.18 -9.96 -12.68
CA ASP A 158 24.45 -9.78 -13.38
C ASP A 158 25.49 -10.80 -12.93
N THR A 159 26.13 -11.44 -13.91
CA THR A 159 27.30 -12.29 -13.71
C THR A 159 28.52 -11.68 -14.38
N ALA A 160 29.68 -12.28 -14.22
CA ALA A 160 30.88 -11.90 -14.97
C ALA A 160 30.70 -11.99 -16.51
N ALA A 161 29.68 -12.71 -16.99
CA ALA A 161 29.29 -12.82 -18.40
C ALA A 161 28.06 -11.96 -18.76
N GLY A 162 27.58 -11.09 -17.85
CA GLY A 162 26.30 -10.37 -17.95
C GLY A 162 25.13 -11.18 -17.38
N SER A 163 23.96 -10.55 -17.27
CA SER A 163 22.70 -11.22 -16.94
C SER A 163 22.08 -11.89 -18.18
N CYS A 164 21.19 -12.86 -17.97
CA CYS A 164 20.48 -13.52 -19.07
C CYS A 164 19.69 -12.48 -19.88
N ALA A 165 19.01 -11.58 -19.19
CA ALA A 165 18.24 -10.47 -19.77
C ALA A 165 19.09 -9.53 -20.66
N SER A 166 20.35 -9.26 -20.29
CA SER A 166 21.23 -8.35 -21.05
C SER A 166 21.60 -8.82 -22.47
N CYS A 167 21.37 -10.11 -22.76
CA CYS A 167 21.64 -10.75 -24.05
C CYS A 167 20.38 -11.32 -24.71
N HIS A 168 19.47 -11.87 -23.92
CA HIS A 168 18.24 -12.51 -24.41
C HIS A 168 17.00 -11.61 -24.34
N GLY A 169 17.13 -10.40 -23.78
CA GLY A 169 16.01 -9.47 -23.62
C GLY A 169 15.24 -9.68 -22.32
N ASN A 170 14.52 -8.65 -21.89
CA ASN A 170 13.72 -8.71 -20.67
C ASN A 170 12.49 -9.61 -20.83
N ASP A 171 12.00 -9.75 -22.07
CA ASP A 171 10.84 -10.56 -22.44
C ASP A 171 11.23 -11.81 -23.24
N GLY A 172 12.52 -12.15 -23.29
CA GLY A 172 13.05 -13.30 -24.04
C GLY A 172 13.06 -13.11 -25.56
N GLU A 173 12.89 -11.86 -26.04
CA GLU A 173 12.78 -11.50 -27.46
C GLU A 173 14.08 -11.65 -28.27
N GLY A 174 15.21 -11.79 -27.58
CA GLY A 174 16.55 -11.83 -28.16
C GLY A 174 17.09 -10.46 -28.54
N ILE A 175 18.40 -10.27 -28.39
CA ILE A 175 19.07 -9.03 -28.77
C ILE A 175 20.02 -9.34 -29.94
N ALA A 176 19.81 -8.65 -31.07
CA ALA A 176 20.60 -8.83 -32.28
C ALA A 176 22.11 -8.74 -31.99
N ASN A 177 22.86 -9.73 -32.47
CA ASN A 177 24.31 -9.88 -32.26
C ASN A 177 24.77 -10.12 -30.80
N LYS A 178 23.84 -10.46 -29.87
CA LYS A 178 24.18 -10.86 -28.49
C LYS A 178 23.64 -12.25 -28.15
N GLY A 179 22.32 -12.39 -28.09
CA GLY A 179 21.63 -13.63 -27.73
C GLY A 179 20.37 -13.79 -28.58
N GLY A 180 20.09 -15.03 -29.00
CA GLY A 180 18.87 -15.35 -29.74
C GLY A 180 17.63 -15.25 -28.86
N ALA A 181 16.45 -15.19 -29.48
CA ALA A 181 15.19 -15.29 -28.77
C ALA A 181 15.10 -16.64 -28.03
N LEU A 182 14.52 -16.63 -26.83
CA LEU A 182 14.39 -17.83 -25.99
C LEU A 182 13.18 -18.71 -26.35
N VAL A 183 12.33 -18.24 -27.28
CA VAL A 183 11.14 -18.96 -27.76
C VAL A 183 10.98 -18.88 -29.28
N ALA A 184 10.56 -19.99 -29.90
CA ALA A 184 10.39 -20.13 -31.34
C ALA A 184 9.10 -19.50 -31.85
N ARG A 185 9.22 -18.46 -32.68
CA ARG A 185 8.06 -17.77 -33.27
C ARG A 185 7.54 -18.41 -34.56
N ASP A 186 8.35 -19.16 -35.32
CA ASP A 186 7.93 -19.69 -36.64
C ASP A 186 8.65 -21.00 -37.05
N GLY A 187 9.08 -21.82 -36.09
CA GLY A 187 9.81 -23.07 -36.38
C GLY A 187 11.32 -22.92 -36.60
N ASP A 188 11.84 -21.70 -36.46
CA ASP A 188 13.26 -21.40 -36.74
C ASP A 188 14.11 -21.13 -35.47
N ALA A 189 13.50 -20.96 -34.29
CA ALA A 189 14.25 -20.72 -33.05
C ALA A 189 14.55 -22.01 -32.29
N PHE A 190 15.37 -22.86 -32.92
CA PHE A 190 16.43 -23.62 -32.27
C PHE A 190 17.14 -24.47 -33.32
N GLU A 191 17.90 -23.86 -34.22
CA GLU A 191 18.79 -24.63 -35.11
C GLU A 191 19.91 -25.39 -34.33
N SER A 192 19.97 -25.23 -32.99
CA SER A 192 21.05 -25.74 -32.13
C SER A 192 20.64 -26.43 -30.81
N CYS A 193 19.34 -26.69 -30.54
CA CYS A 193 18.88 -27.47 -29.38
C CYS A 193 17.53 -28.14 -29.66
N ASP A 194 17.58 -29.41 -30.06
CA ASP A 194 16.38 -30.20 -30.35
C ASP A 194 15.56 -30.56 -29.09
N SER A 195 16.12 -30.40 -27.88
CA SER A 195 15.50 -30.83 -26.61
C SER A 195 15.02 -29.69 -25.71
N CYS A 196 15.20 -28.43 -26.11
CA CYS A 196 14.91 -27.26 -25.26
C CYS A 196 13.41 -26.96 -25.06
N GLY A 197 12.51 -27.72 -25.70
CA GLY A 197 11.05 -27.63 -25.50
C GLY A 197 10.53 -28.29 -24.22
N SER A 198 11.41 -28.69 -23.30
CA SER A 198 11.05 -29.26 -22.00
C SER A 198 11.94 -28.67 -20.91
N ILE A 199 11.43 -28.56 -19.67
CA ILE A 199 12.22 -28.05 -18.52
C ILE A 199 13.54 -28.81 -18.42
N GLY A 200 13.51 -30.15 -18.47
CA GLY A 200 14.73 -30.97 -18.34
C GLY A 200 15.75 -30.74 -19.47
N GLY A 201 15.29 -30.61 -20.73
CA GLY A 201 16.19 -30.36 -21.84
C GLY A 201 16.75 -28.93 -21.85
N LEU A 202 15.95 -27.95 -21.44
CA LEU A 202 16.39 -26.57 -21.28
C LEU A 202 17.37 -26.42 -20.11
N THR A 203 17.11 -27.06 -18.97
CA THR A 203 18.04 -27.13 -17.83
C THR A 203 19.40 -27.66 -18.27
N GLN A 204 19.43 -28.78 -19.01
CA GLN A 204 20.69 -29.35 -19.48
C GLN A 204 21.44 -28.42 -20.43
N TYR A 205 20.72 -27.71 -21.30
CA TYR A 205 21.32 -26.74 -22.19
C TYR A 205 21.91 -25.55 -21.43
N ILE A 206 21.18 -24.99 -20.47
CA ILE A 206 21.66 -23.89 -19.62
C ILE A 206 22.91 -24.33 -18.86
N ASP A 207 22.81 -25.46 -18.16
CA ASP A 207 23.88 -26.02 -17.31
C ASP A 207 25.23 -26.21 -18.06
N THR A 208 25.16 -26.54 -19.35
CA THR A 208 26.34 -26.92 -20.13
C THR A 208 26.79 -25.89 -21.15
N LYS A 209 25.92 -24.94 -21.55
CA LYS A 209 26.19 -24.00 -22.65
C LYS A 209 26.00 -22.54 -22.26
N MET A 210 25.32 -22.24 -21.15
CA MET A 210 25.00 -20.86 -20.75
C MET A 210 25.49 -20.53 -19.34
N PRO A 211 26.00 -19.30 -19.11
CA PRO A 211 26.22 -18.24 -20.10
C PRO A 211 27.29 -18.60 -21.15
N ASN A 212 27.19 -18.03 -22.35
CA ASN A 212 28.20 -18.25 -23.41
C ASN A 212 29.58 -17.80 -22.91
N GLY A 213 30.58 -18.68 -23.01
CA GLY A 213 31.92 -18.45 -22.45
C GLY A 213 32.04 -18.63 -20.93
N GLY A 214 30.97 -19.07 -20.25
CA GLY A 214 30.91 -19.11 -18.78
C GLY A 214 29.92 -20.12 -18.18
N ALA A 215 29.68 -21.27 -18.81
CA ALA A 215 28.64 -22.23 -18.37
C ALA A 215 28.70 -22.67 -16.90
N HIS A 216 29.91 -22.72 -16.32
CA HIS A 216 30.11 -23.03 -14.90
C HIS A 216 29.48 -22.02 -13.92
N LEU A 217 29.10 -20.82 -14.39
CA LEU A 217 28.51 -19.77 -13.56
C LEU A 217 27.05 -20.03 -13.20
N CYS A 218 26.38 -20.97 -13.88
CA CYS A 218 25.01 -21.37 -13.56
C CYS A 218 24.79 -22.87 -13.85
N GLN A 219 24.97 -23.68 -12.81
CA GLN A 219 24.84 -25.14 -12.89
C GLN A 219 23.90 -25.69 -11.80
N GLY A 220 23.36 -26.88 -12.02
CA GLY A 220 22.44 -27.57 -11.10
C GLY A 220 21.18 -26.75 -10.85
N GLN A 221 20.89 -26.45 -9.58
CA GLN A 221 19.68 -25.72 -9.19
C GLN A 221 19.54 -24.35 -9.87
N CYS A 222 20.65 -23.68 -10.18
CA CYS A 222 20.62 -22.42 -10.93
C CYS A 222 20.00 -22.62 -12.32
N ALA A 223 20.41 -23.68 -13.03
CA ALA A 223 19.91 -24.01 -14.35
C ALA A 223 18.46 -24.53 -14.30
N GLU A 224 18.08 -25.25 -13.24
CA GLU A 224 16.71 -25.72 -13.01
C GLU A 224 15.74 -24.56 -12.75
N ASP A 225 16.10 -23.64 -11.85
CA ASP A 225 15.27 -22.50 -11.48
C ASP A 225 15.09 -21.56 -12.70
N ILE A 226 16.17 -21.27 -13.45
CA ILE A 226 16.09 -20.44 -14.67
C ILE A 226 15.28 -21.15 -15.77
N ALA A 227 15.46 -22.45 -15.98
CA ALA A 227 14.68 -23.19 -16.98
C ALA A 227 13.19 -23.21 -16.64
N ALA A 228 12.84 -23.38 -15.37
CA ALA A 228 11.46 -23.31 -14.92
C ALA A 228 10.87 -21.91 -15.15
N TYR A 229 11.61 -20.86 -14.81
CA TYR A 229 11.19 -19.48 -15.08
C TYR A 229 11.00 -19.20 -16.57
N ILE A 230 11.93 -19.63 -17.44
CA ILE A 230 11.82 -19.45 -18.89
C ILE A 230 10.60 -20.19 -19.45
N MET A 231 10.39 -21.43 -19.01
CA MET A 231 9.27 -22.24 -19.48
C MET A 231 7.92 -21.67 -19.02
N GLU A 232 7.82 -21.22 -17.78
CA GLU A 232 6.59 -20.59 -17.27
C GLU A 232 6.34 -19.22 -17.91
N THR A 233 7.37 -18.37 -17.98
CA THR A 233 7.22 -16.95 -18.33
C THR A 233 7.19 -16.73 -19.83
N PHE A 234 7.97 -17.50 -20.58
CA PHE A 234 8.14 -17.29 -22.02
C PHE A 234 7.48 -18.41 -22.85
N ASN A 235 7.41 -19.66 -22.35
CA ASN A 235 6.88 -20.80 -23.12
C ASN A 235 5.38 -21.08 -22.89
N ASP A 236 4.76 -20.58 -21.83
CA ASP A 236 3.34 -20.85 -21.50
C ASP A 236 2.33 -19.89 -22.16
N GLY A 237 2.72 -19.27 -23.27
CA GLY A 237 1.76 -18.59 -24.14
C GLY A 237 2.08 -17.15 -24.48
N TYR A 238 3.22 -16.91 -25.11
CA TYR A 238 3.12 -16.07 -26.30
C TYR A 238 2.38 -16.90 -27.38
N GLN A 239 1.06 -17.03 -27.23
CA GLN A 239 0.20 -17.19 -28.39
C GLN A 239 0.60 -16.02 -29.27
N ALA A 240 1.34 -16.27 -30.36
CA ALA A 240 1.56 -15.24 -31.36
C ALA A 240 0.18 -14.68 -31.66
N ALA A 241 -0.10 -13.44 -31.22
CA ALA A 241 -1.46 -12.94 -31.08
C ALA A 241 -2.27 -13.35 -32.30
N ASN A 242 -3.07 -14.42 -32.15
CA ASN A 242 -3.86 -14.89 -33.25
C ASN A 242 -4.95 -13.85 -33.32
N CYS A 243 -5.13 -13.18 -34.47
CA CYS A 243 -6.20 -12.20 -34.63
C CYS A 243 -7.60 -12.80 -34.33
N ASN A 244 -7.68 -14.13 -34.16
CA ASN A 244 -8.86 -14.89 -33.79
C ASN A 244 -8.92 -15.36 -32.33
N ASP A 245 -7.89 -15.13 -31.50
CA ASP A 245 -7.98 -15.43 -30.07
C ASP A 245 -8.92 -14.43 -29.40
N PRO A 246 -9.89 -14.89 -28.59
CA PRO A 246 -10.70 -13.97 -27.81
C PRO A 246 -9.79 -13.23 -26.83
N ILE A 247 -9.68 -11.91 -27.01
CA ILE A 247 -8.86 -11.05 -26.16
C ILE A 247 -9.23 -11.32 -24.70
N GLN A 248 -8.35 -11.96 -23.93
CA GLN A 248 -8.43 -12.02 -22.47
C GLN A 248 -8.13 -10.61 -21.96
N LYS A 249 -9.13 -9.72 -22.04
CA LYS A 249 -9.05 -8.35 -21.55
C LYS A 249 -9.15 -8.39 -20.04
N ALA A 250 -8.02 -8.54 -19.35
CA ALA A 250 -7.96 -8.09 -17.96
C ALA A 250 -8.35 -6.61 -17.95
N THR A 251 -9.41 -6.24 -17.22
CA THR A 251 -9.73 -4.82 -17.02
C THR A 251 -8.58 -4.20 -16.23
N PRO A 252 -7.81 -3.25 -16.79
CA PRO A 252 -6.72 -2.61 -16.06
C PRO A 252 -7.29 -1.85 -14.86
N MET A 253 -6.54 -1.74 -13.77
CA MET A 253 -6.90 -0.83 -12.68
C MET A 253 -6.99 0.58 -13.26
N ARG A 254 -8.17 1.18 -13.20
CA ARG A 254 -8.40 2.52 -13.76
C ARG A 254 -8.18 3.56 -12.68
N ARG A 255 -7.10 4.34 -12.82
CA ARG A 255 -6.93 5.56 -12.03
C ARG A 255 -7.98 6.60 -12.46
N LEU A 256 -8.49 7.39 -11.52
CA LEU A 256 -9.30 8.57 -11.82
C LEU A 256 -8.42 9.67 -12.42
N ASN A 257 -8.92 10.38 -13.43
CA ASN A 257 -8.21 11.53 -13.98
C ASN A 257 -8.36 12.78 -13.11
N LYS A 258 -7.58 13.82 -13.40
CA LYS A 258 -7.56 15.09 -12.67
C LYS A 258 -8.96 15.69 -12.47
N VAL A 259 -9.77 15.70 -13.53
CA VAL A 259 -11.13 16.27 -13.50
C VAL A 259 -12.05 15.43 -12.62
N GLU A 260 -11.99 14.10 -12.74
CA GLU A 260 -12.76 13.17 -11.92
C GLU A 260 -12.39 13.28 -10.43
N ILE A 261 -11.10 13.39 -10.12
CA ILE A 261 -10.61 13.58 -8.75
C ILE A 261 -11.11 14.91 -8.18
N ALA A 262 -10.98 16.00 -8.93
CA ALA A 262 -11.42 17.32 -8.50
C ALA A 262 -12.94 17.38 -8.29
N ASN A 263 -13.73 16.81 -9.21
CA ASN A 263 -15.19 16.70 -9.08
C ASN A 263 -15.59 15.89 -7.85
N ALA A 264 -14.92 14.76 -7.59
CA ALA A 264 -15.20 13.94 -6.43
C ALA A 264 -14.89 14.68 -5.12
N VAL A 265 -13.75 15.39 -5.03
CA VAL A 265 -13.42 16.21 -3.86
C VAL A 265 -14.44 17.34 -3.67
N HIS A 266 -14.85 18.01 -4.74
CA HIS A 266 -15.91 19.02 -4.68
C HIS A 266 -17.23 18.43 -4.18
N ASP A 267 -17.63 17.26 -4.69
CA ASP A 267 -18.91 16.65 -4.36
C ASP A 267 -18.95 16.11 -2.92
N VAL A 268 -17.80 15.70 -2.38
CA VAL A 268 -17.68 15.18 -1.00
C VAL A 268 -17.57 16.31 0.02
N PHE A 269 -16.72 17.30 -0.24
CA PHE A 269 -16.36 18.31 0.76
C PHE A 269 -16.93 19.71 0.45
N GLY A 270 -17.30 19.99 -0.79
CA GLY A 270 -17.68 21.33 -1.24
C GLY A 270 -16.56 22.37 -1.20
N ALA A 271 -15.31 21.93 -1.00
CA ALA A 271 -14.09 22.76 -0.92
C ALA A 271 -12.85 21.92 -1.32
N GLY A 272 -11.73 22.57 -1.61
CA GLY A 272 -10.44 21.90 -1.88
C GLY A 272 -10.24 21.43 -3.33
N ALA A 273 -11.29 21.36 -4.14
CA ALA A 273 -11.20 20.89 -5.53
C ALA A 273 -10.37 21.81 -6.43
N ALA A 274 -10.49 23.13 -6.24
CA ALA A 274 -9.75 24.11 -7.05
C ALA A 274 -8.24 24.05 -6.73
N GLU A 275 -7.89 23.92 -5.46
CA GLU A 275 -6.53 23.75 -4.98
C GLU A 275 -5.91 22.46 -5.51
N LEU A 276 -6.66 21.35 -5.47
CA LEU A 276 -6.21 20.06 -5.98
C LEU A 276 -5.98 20.10 -7.50
N ALA A 277 -6.95 20.63 -8.25
CA ALA A 277 -6.86 20.75 -9.71
C ALA A 277 -5.74 21.70 -10.15
N ALA A 278 -5.42 22.73 -9.36
CA ALA A 278 -4.31 23.62 -9.68
C ALA A 278 -2.93 22.95 -9.55
N THR A 279 -2.81 21.92 -8.71
CA THR A 279 -1.54 21.20 -8.49
C THR A 279 -1.39 20.01 -9.44
N LEU A 280 -2.46 19.28 -9.74
CA LEU A 280 -2.39 18.10 -10.60
C LEU A 280 -2.05 18.49 -12.05
N PRO A 281 -1.09 17.80 -12.70
CA PRO A 281 -0.84 17.98 -14.13
C PRO A 281 -2.02 17.46 -14.96
N ASP A 282 -2.21 18.02 -16.14
CA ASP A 282 -3.19 17.50 -17.10
C ASP A 282 -2.72 16.15 -17.68
N GLU A 283 -3.66 15.26 -18.01
CA GLU A 283 -3.38 13.96 -18.61
C GLU A 283 -2.84 14.10 -20.04
N THR A 284 -1.56 13.78 -20.25
CA THR A 284 -0.93 13.79 -21.58
C THR A 284 -1.12 12.47 -22.34
N GLU A 285 -1.42 11.38 -21.62
CA GLU A 285 -1.62 10.03 -22.16
C GLU A 285 -3.13 9.78 -22.40
N VAL A 286 -3.67 10.35 -23.49
CA VAL A 286 -5.07 10.16 -23.90
C VAL A 286 -5.20 9.20 -25.08
N ILE A 287 -6.16 8.26 -25.02
CA ILE A 287 -6.47 7.36 -26.13
C ILE A 287 -7.76 7.84 -26.79
N GLY A 288 -7.68 8.24 -28.06
CA GLY A 288 -8.84 8.71 -28.82
C GLY A 288 -9.50 9.97 -28.23
N GLY A 289 -8.75 10.82 -27.54
CA GLY A 289 -9.26 12.01 -26.84
C GLY A 289 -9.82 11.75 -25.44
N PHE A 290 -9.85 10.48 -25.00
CA PHE A 290 -10.40 10.13 -23.69
C PHE A 290 -9.30 9.94 -22.65
N ALA A 291 -9.24 10.87 -21.69
CA ALA A 291 -8.43 10.76 -20.46
C ALA A 291 -9.07 9.83 -19.41
N THR A 292 -9.85 8.83 -19.82
CA THR A 292 -10.52 7.86 -18.92
C THR A 292 -10.11 6.42 -19.20
N VAL A 293 -9.25 6.20 -20.20
CA VAL A 293 -8.84 4.86 -20.62
C VAL A 293 -7.77 4.33 -19.66
N GLY A 294 -8.12 3.31 -18.87
CA GLY A 294 -7.26 2.81 -17.79
C GLY A 294 -5.88 2.31 -18.24
N SER A 295 -5.72 1.83 -19.47
CA SER A 295 -4.41 1.42 -20.00
C SER A 295 -3.48 2.59 -20.34
N ALA A 296 -3.99 3.82 -20.38
CA ALA A 296 -3.22 5.04 -20.65
C ALA A 296 -3.01 5.90 -19.40
N LEU A 297 -3.71 5.62 -18.30
CA LEU A 297 -3.58 6.39 -17.07
C LEU A 297 -2.52 5.78 -16.17
N SER A 298 -1.25 6.02 -16.49
CA SER A 298 -0.12 5.65 -15.64
C SER A 298 0.02 6.60 -14.43
N THR A 299 0.82 6.18 -13.43
CA THR A 299 1.22 7.00 -12.27
C THR A 299 2.73 7.18 -12.29
N SER A 300 3.20 8.35 -12.74
CA SER A 300 4.61 8.71 -12.62
C SER A 300 4.95 9.19 -11.20
N GLU A 301 6.24 9.28 -10.90
CA GLU A 301 6.74 9.88 -9.66
C GLU A 301 6.28 11.34 -9.53
N ASP A 302 6.46 12.13 -10.59
CA ASP A 302 6.02 13.54 -10.65
C ASP A 302 4.51 13.68 -10.41
N TRP A 303 3.70 12.81 -11.01
CA TRP A 303 2.25 12.83 -10.82
C TRP A 303 1.88 12.50 -9.36
N THR A 304 2.57 11.52 -8.76
CA THR A 304 2.34 11.11 -7.37
C THR A 304 2.74 12.21 -6.38
N GLN A 305 3.85 12.90 -6.64
CA GLN A 305 4.27 14.06 -5.85
C GLN A 305 3.25 15.20 -5.96
N ALA A 306 2.79 15.51 -7.17
CA ALA A 306 1.77 16.52 -7.40
C ALA A 306 0.43 16.17 -6.73
N LEU A 307 0.03 14.89 -6.73
CA LEU A 307 -1.14 14.43 -6.01
C LEU A 307 -1.00 14.66 -4.50
N LEU A 308 0.15 14.32 -3.90
CA LEU A 308 0.36 14.50 -2.48
C LEU A 308 0.33 15.98 -2.07
N GLU A 309 1.01 16.85 -2.84
CA GLU A 309 0.97 18.29 -2.62
C GLU A 309 -0.45 18.85 -2.80
N GLY A 310 -1.15 18.44 -3.85
CA GLY A 310 -2.52 18.85 -4.12
C GLY A 310 -3.48 18.39 -3.02
N ALA A 311 -3.31 17.17 -2.50
CA ALA A 311 -4.10 16.63 -1.40
C ALA A 311 -3.90 17.42 -0.10
N LEU A 312 -2.66 17.85 0.19
CA LEU A 312 -2.36 18.73 1.33
C LEU A 312 -3.00 20.11 1.18
N ASN A 313 -2.89 20.72 0.00
CA ASN A 313 -3.50 22.02 -0.29
C ASN A 313 -5.04 21.96 -0.20
N ALA A 314 -5.64 20.89 -0.72
CA ALA A 314 -7.07 20.64 -0.62
C ALA A 314 -7.51 20.44 0.83
N ALA A 315 -6.77 19.65 1.60
CA ALA A 315 -7.05 19.41 3.00
C ALA A 315 -7.01 20.70 3.83
N ASP A 316 -6.04 21.57 3.57
CA ASP A 316 -5.98 22.92 4.16
C ASP A 316 -7.26 23.71 3.85
N ALA A 317 -7.68 23.78 2.59
CA ALA A 317 -8.88 24.51 2.20
C ALA A 317 -10.17 23.93 2.84
N ILE A 318 -10.31 22.60 2.84
CA ILE A 318 -11.46 21.87 3.40
C ILE A 318 -11.60 22.15 4.89
N VAL A 319 -10.53 21.95 5.67
CA VAL A 319 -10.58 22.11 7.13
C VAL A 319 -10.74 23.58 7.51
N ASN A 320 -10.04 24.50 6.82
CA ASN A 320 -10.18 25.94 7.10
C ASN A 320 -11.58 26.48 6.76
N ALA A 321 -12.27 25.87 5.78
CA ALA A 321 -13.66 26.18 5.45
C ALA A 321 -14.68 25.53 6.40
N GLY A 322 -14.24 24.76 7.40
CA GLY A 322 -15.12 24.04 8.33
C GLY A 322 -15.87 22.89 7.67
N LYS A 323 -15.37 22.36 6.54
CA LYS A 323 -15.97 21.25 5.79
C LYS A 323 -15.53 19.88 6.27
N PHE A 324 -14.58 19.80 7.21
CA PHE A 324 -14.23 18.57 7.90
C PHE A 324 -13.54 18.85 9.25
N PRO A 325 -13.91 18.12 10.33
CA PRO A 325 -15.11 17.30 10.45
C PRO A 325 -16.37 18.18 10.49
N THR A 326 -17.49 17.67 9.97
CA THR A 326 -18.78 18.36 10.03
C THR A 326 -19.59 17.85 11.22
N CYS A 327 -20.01 18.76 12.09
CA CYS A 327 -20.91 18.51 13.20
C CYS A 327 -22.32 19.07 12.87
N GLY A 328 -22.98 18.55 11.84
CA GLY A 328 -24.27 19.09 11.41
C GLY A 328 -24.57 18.65 9.99
N ASP A 329 -25.52 17.72 9.89
CA ASP A 329 -26.21 17.13 8.73
C ASP A 329 -26.21 15.58 8.79
N ALA A 330 -25.22 14.97 9.45
CA ALA A 330 -25.19 13.51 9.68
C ALA A 330 -26.13 13.01 10.81
N ILE A 331 -27.02 13.88 11.32
CA ILE A 331 -28.19 13.45 12.12
C ILE A 331 -29.37 13.09 11.19
N ALA A 332 -29.28 13.32 9.88
CA ALA A 332 -30.38 13.08 8.93
C ALA A 332 -30.44 11.66 8.31
N LEU A 333 -29.76 10.65 8.88
CA LEU A 333 -30.05 9.25 8.56
C LEU A 333 -30.87 8.53 9.65
N VAL A 334 -31.30 9.24 10.69
CA VAL A 334 -32.40 8.81 11.56
C VAL A 334 -33.15 10.05 12.07
N GLU A 335 -34.31 10.35 11.49
CA GLU A 335 -35.36 11.09 12.22
C GLU A 335 -36.58 10.18 12.42
N PRO A 336 -37.33 10.30 13.54
CA PRO A 336 -37.29 11.38 14.52
C PRO A 336 -36.91 10.92 15.94
N GLN A 337 -36.67 11.95 16.76
CA GLN A 337 -36.81 12.01 18.22
C GLN A 337 -37.73 10.92 18.81
N PRO A 338 -37.46 10.41 20.04
CA PRO A 338 -38.34 9.44 20.69
C PRO A 338 -39.80 9.93 20.66
N THR A 339 -40.71 9.06 20.24
CA THR A 339 -42.13 9.40 20.22
C THR A 339 -42.63 9.64 21.65
N LEU A 340 -43.49 10.64 21.84
CA LEU A 340 -44.16 10.89 23.11
C LEU A 340 -44.88 9.60 23.55
N GLY A 341 -44.42 8.94 24.62
CA GLY A 341 -45.08 7.79 25.23
C GLY A 341 -44.31 6.46 25.31
N GLU A 342 -43.05 6.39 24.87
CA GLU A 342 -42.28 5.13 24.89
C GLU A 342 -41.69 4.76 26.27
N CYS A 343 -41.76 5.64 27.25
CA CYS A 343 -41.30 5.37 28.60
C CYS A 343 -42.24 5.98 29.65
N THR A 344 -42.53 5.24 30.71
CA THR A 344 -43.39 5.70 31.82
C THR A 344 -42.62 5.80 33.14
N THR A 345 -41.34 5.41 33.15
CA THR A 345 -40.50 5.37 34.36
C THR A 345 -39.06 5.81 34.08
N THR A 346 -38.40 6.36 35.10
CA THR A 346 -36.95 6.66 35.05
C THR A 346 -36.10 5.41 34.78
N GLY A 347 -36.54 4.24 35.25
CA GLY A 347 -35.86 2.97 34.95
C GLY A 347 -35.84 2.65 33.45
N GLN A 348 -36.98 2.81 32.76
CA GLN A 348 -37.06 2.63 31.32
C GLN A 348 -36.20 3.64 30.56
N CYS A 349 -36.19 4.92 30.98
CA CYS A 349 -35.30 5.92 30.41
C CYS A 349 -33.82 5.52 30.53
N ARG A 350 -33.39 4.97 31.68
CA ARG A 350 -32.01 4.48 31.86
C ARG A 350 -31.70 3.23 31.03
N THR A 351 -32.67 2.35 30.82
CA THR A 351 -32.50 1.19 29.93
C THR A 351 -32.40 1.61 28.47
N LEU A 352 -33.19 2.59 28.03
CA LEU A 352 -33.17 3.13 26.67
C LEU A 352 -31.89 3.92 26.37
N TYR A 353 -31.38 4.68 27.35
CA TYR A 353 -30.19 5.52 27.24
C TYR A 353 -29.06 5.03 28.16
N ALA A 354 -28.69 3.75 28.06
CA ALA A 354 -27.79 3.01 28.98
C ALA A 354 -26.44 3.67 29.29
N ASN A 355 -26.02 4.69 28.53
CA ASN A 355 -24.77 5.41 28.69
C ASN A 355 -24.89 6.74 29.48
N ALA A 356 -26.11 7.21 29.78
CA ALA A 356 -26.34 8.45 30.52
C ALA A 356 -26.59 8.18 32.00
N THR A 357 -25.68 8.65 32.87
CA THR A 357 -25.73 8.42 34.32
C THR A 357 -26.75 9.30 35.05
N ASP A 358 -27.27 10.34 34.40
CA ASP A 358 -28.18 11.36 34.92
C ASP A 358 -29.56 11.35 34.23
N CYS A 359 -29.89 10.26 33.55
CA CYS A 359 -31.14 10.09 32.82
C CYS A 359 -32.37 9.91 33.74
N ASN A 360 -33.38 10.77 33.56
CA ASN A 360 -34.63 10.83 34.33
C ASN A 360 -35.86 10.99 33.43
N ASN A 361 -36.99 10.38 33.80
CA ASN A 361 -38.26 10.56 33.10
C ASN A 361 -38.98 11.83 33.60
N ALA A 362 -39.48 12.65 32.69
CA ALA A 362 -40.39 13.76 32.98
C ALA A 362 -41.85 13.36 32.68
N ALA A 363 -42.80 14.03 33.36
CA ALA A 363 -44.23 13.81 33.15
C ALA A 363 -44.60 14.02 31.66
N GLY A 364 -45.07 12.95 31.00
CA GLY A 364 -45.36 12.94 29.56
C GLY A 364 -44.56 11.92 28.73
N GLY A 365 -43.69 11.13 29.37
CA GLY A 365 -42.97 10.03 28.71
C GLY A 365 -41.75 10.47 27.91
N VAL A 366 -41.08 11.52 28.39
CA VAL A 366 -39.91 12.15 27.78
C VAL A 366 -38.71 11.98 28.73
N CYS A 367 -37.57 11.54 28.20
CA CYS A 367 -36.34 11.33 28.99
C CYS A 367 -35.42 12.57 28.92
N TYR A 368 -34.95 13.01 30.08
CA TYR A 368 -34.02 14.13 30.24
C TYR A 368 -32.71 13.67 30.89
N CYS A 369 -31.60 14.18 30.38
CA CYS A 369 -30.23 13.93 30.85
C CYS A 369 -29.68 15.29 31.30
N GLY A 370 -29.69 15.54 32.61
CA GLY A 370 -29.49 16.87 33.18
C GLY A 370 -30.69 17.78 32.90
N THR A 371 -30.48 18.86 32.15
CA THR A 371 -31.54 19.81 31.74
C THR A 371 -31.95 19.68 30.28
N GLU A 372 -31.30 18.79 29.52
CA GLU A 372 -31.56 18.57 28.10
C GLU A 372 -32.26 17.24 27.85
N LEU A 373 -32.89 17.10 26.69
CA LEU A 373 -33.48 15.83 26.26
C LEU A 373 -32.37 14.80 26.02
N CYS A 374 -32.56 13.57 26.51
CA CYS A 374 -31.60 12.50 26.25
C CYS A 374 -31.51 12.23 24.74
N GLY A 375 -30.29 12.29 24.20
CA GLY A 375 -30.04 12.22 22.76
C GLY A 375 -29.97 13.57 22.04
N ASN A 376 -30.21 14.70 22.73
CA ASN A 376 -30.05 16.05 22.17
C ASN A 376 -28.75 16.75 22.63
N SER A 377 -27.79 16.01 23.19
CA SER A 377 -26.47 16.55 23.47
C SER A 377 -25.75 16.86 22.16
N ALA A 378 -25.19 18.06 22.03
CA ALA A 378 -24.36 18.40 20.88
C ALA A 378 -23.23 17.36 20.72
N PRO A 379 -23.00 16.83 19.50
CA PRO A 379 -21.98 15.81 19.30
C PRO A 379 -20.60 16.34 19.68
N THR A 380 -19.81 15.52 20.38
CA THR A 380 -18.43 15.86 20.74
C THR A 380 -17.55 15.96 19.47
N PRO A 381 -16.43 16.70 19.49
CA PRO A 381 -15.51 16.75 18.36
C PRO A 381 -15.06 15.37 17.85
N ASN A 382 -14.83 14.42 18.76
CA ASN A 382 -14.48 13.04 18.40
C ASN A 382 -15.65 12.31 17.70
N GLN A 383 -16.89 12.48 18.16
CA GLN A 383 -18.06 11.89 17.51
C GLN A 383 -18.31 12.48 16.12
N CYS A 384 -18.12 13.79 15.96
CA CYS A 384 -18.20 14.42 14.64
C CYS A 384 -17.11 13.91 13.71
N PHE A 385 -15.88 13.77 14.22
CA PHE A 385 -14.78 13.22 13.46
C PHE A 385 -15.07 11.79 13.01
N GLU A 386 -15.53 10.92 13.91
CA GLU A 386 -15.89 9.54 13.59
C GLU A 386 -16.97 9.47 12.51
N THR A 387 -18.09 10.17 12.72
CA THR A 387 -19.23 10.16 11.80
C THR A 387 -18.86 10.74 10.43
N SER A 388 -18.10 11.84 10.40
CA SER A 388 -17.64 12.46 9.15
C SER A 388 -16.67 11.54 8.41
N THR A 389 -15.72 10.93 9.12
CA THR A 389 -14.72 10.03 8.55
C THR A 389 -15.39 8.81 7.91
N GLN A 390 -16.37 8.20 8.59
CA GLN A 390 -17.12 7.06 8.05
C GLN A 390 -17.95 7.46 6.82
N SER A 391 -18.65 8.59 6.88
CA SER A 391 -19.49 9.06 5.78
C SER A 391 -18.66 9.38 4.53
N ILE A 392 -17.54 10.07 4.70
CA ILE A 392 -16.62 10.43 3.61
C ILE A 392 -15.96 9.18 3.04
N ALA A 393 -15.51 8.26 3.88
CA ALA A 393 -14.92 7.00 3.42
C ALA A 393 -15.93 6.15 2.66
N GLN A 394 -17.20 6.13 3.09
CA GLN A 394 -18.28 5.46 2.35
C GLN A 394 -18.38 5.95 0.92
N LEU A 395 -18.26 7.26 0.69
CA LEU A 395 -18.27 7.85 -0.65
C LEU A 395 -16.94 7.57 -1.37
N MET A 396 -15.82 8.08 -0.85
CA MET A 396 -14.52 8.06 -1.52
C MET A 396 -14.01 6.64 -1.77
N PHE A 397 -14.20 5.73 -0.82
CA PHE A 397 -13.76 4.34 -0.93
C PHE A 397 -14.88 3.40 -1.38
N ARG A 398 -16.08 3.94 -1.67
CA ARG A 398 -17.29 3.21 -2.03
C ARG A 398 -17.70 2.13 -1.02
N ARG A 399 -17.24 2.23 0.23
CA ARG A 399 -17.54 1.30 1.33
C ARG A 399 -17.25 1.92 2.69
N GLN A 400 -17.89 1.38 3.71
CA GLN A 400 -17.58 1.72 5.10
C GLN A 400 -16.17 1.26 5.50
N LEU A 401 -15.56 2.00 6.43
CA LEU A 401 -14.32 1.56 7.07
C LEU A 401 -14.63 0.50 8.11
N ASN A 402 -13.77 -0.52 8.19
CA ASN A 402 -13.77 -1.37 9.37
C ASN A 402 -13.08 -0.64 10.54
N ASN A 403 -13.24 -1.19 11.76
CA ASN A 403 -12.68 -0.58 12.97
C ASN A 403 -11.17 -0.37 12.90
N ALA A 404 -10.41 -1.32 12.34
CA ALA A 404 -8.96 -1.20 12.26
C ALA A 404 -8.55 -0.06 11.29
N GLU A 405 -9.28 0.10 10.19
CA GLU A 405 -9.04 1.19 9.23
C GLU A 405 -9.41 2.55 9.82
N PHE A 406 -10.55 2.65 10.51
CA PHE A 406 -10.92 3.87 11.22
C PHE A 406 -9.88 4.26 12.27
N MET A 407 -9.41 3.30 13.07
CA MET A 407 -8.40 3.53 14.10
C MET A 407 -7.06 4.01 13.50
N ARG A 408 -6.71 3.66 12.26
CA ARG A 408 -5.54 4.22 11.57
C ARG A 408 -5.70 5.73 11.33
N PHE A 409 -6.88 6.17 10.88
CA PHE A 409 -7.15 7.60 10.69
C PHE A 409 -7.23 8.35 12.03
N ASP A 410 -7.86 7.78 13.05
CA ASP A 410 -7.90 8.43 14.38
C ASP A 410 -6.50 8.53 15.01
N ASN A 411 -5.67 7.49 14.89
CA ASN A 411 -4.29 7.55 15.37
C ASN A 411 -3.47 8.60 14.62
N LEU A 412 -3.59 8.67 13.30
CA LEU A 412 -2.94 9.71 12.49
C LEU A 412 -3.36 11.11 12.96
N ARG A 413 -4.67 11.34 13.09
CA ARG A 413 -5.21 12.61 13.59
C ARG A 413 -4.59 12.96 14.93
N ARG A 414 -4.62 12.04 15.90
CA ARG A 414 -4.11 12.26 17.26
C ARG A 414 -2.61 12.52 17.26
N GLU A 415 -1.84 11.78 16.49
CA GLU A 415 -0.39 11.96 16.40
C GLU A 415 -0.02 13.35 15.88
N VAL A 416 -0.63 13.77 14.76
CA VAL A 416 -0.37 15.09 14.17
C VAL A 416 -0.89 16.20 15.08
N SER A 417 -2.07 16.03 15.69
CA SER A 417 -2.62 17.01 16.64
C SER A 417 -1.71 17.19 17.85
N ASN A 418 -1.17 16.10 18.40
CA ASN A 418 -0.25 16.14 19.53
C ASN A 418 1.09 16.80 19.17
N LYS A 419 1.63 16.51 17.97
CA LYS A 419 2.89 17.09 17.50
C LYS A 419 2.79 18.60 17.23
N THR A 420 1.65 19.06 16.74
CA THR A 420 1.42 20.46 16.37
C THR A 420 0.78 21.29 17.50
N GLY A 421 0.13 20.64 18.45
CA GLY A 421 -0.73 21.29 19.45
C GLY A 421 -2.05 21.81 18.88
N ASN A 422 -2.45 21.37 17.66
CA ASN A 422 -3.61 21.87 16.95
C ASN A 422 -4.39 20.74 16.27
N ASP A 423 -5.62 20.51 16.72
CA ASP A 423 -6.50 19.47 16.16
C ASP A 423 -6.82 19.67 14.67
N ALA A 424 -6.83 20.93 14.20
CA ALA A 424 -7.07 21.22 12.78
C ALA A 424 -6.00 20.61 11.89
N ASP A 425 -4.74 20.54 12.34
CA ASP A 425 -3.67 19.93 11.57
C ASP A 425 -3.79 18.39 11.55
N GLY A 426 -4.33 17.79 12.60
CA GLY A 426 -4.72 16.37 12.59
C GLY A 426 -5.83 16.06 11.61
N TYR A 427 -6.86 16.92 11.52
CA TYR A 427 -7.94 16.75 10.54
C TYR A 427 -7.43 16.87 9.10
N LYS A 428 -6.53 17.82 8.82
CA LYS A 428 -5.91 17.97 7.49
C LYS A 428 -5.12 16.75 7.09
N ALA A 429 -4.35 16.17 8.00
CA ALA A 429 -3.60 14.94 7.73
C ALA A 429 -4.51 13.77 7.33
N VAL A 430 -5.68 13.64 7.98
CA VAL A 430 -6.68 12.62 7.62
C VAL A 430 -7.27 12.87 6.24
N VAL A 431 -7.71 14.10 5.95
CA VAL A 431 -8.28 14.45 4.64
C VAL A 431 -7.26 14.23 3.51
N ALA A 432 -6.02 14.69 3.69
CA ALA A 432 -4.96 14.48 2.72
C ALA A 432 -4.69 12.98 2.48
N SER A 433 -4.71 12.17 3.55
CA SER A 433 -4.53 10.70 3.45
C SER A 433 -5.70 10.01 2.74
N MET A 434 -6.93 10.53 2.89
CA MET A 434 -8.08 9.99 2.15
C MET A 434 -8.01 10.33 0.66
N ILE A 435 -7.62 11.56 0.32
CA ILE A 435 -7.46 12.01 -1.09
C ILE A 435 -6.29 11.28 -1.77
N SER A 436 -5.20 10.98 -1.07
CA SER A 436 -4.06 10.26 -1.65
C SER A 436 -4.21 8.73 -1.59
N SER A 437 -5.29 8.21 -1.03
CA SER A 437 -5.50 6.77 -0.87
C SER A 437 -5.74 6.08 -2.21
N PRO A 438 -5.08 4.94 -2.50
CA PRO A 438 -5.37 4.11 -3.67
C PRO A 438 -6.85 3.68 -3.75
N ARG A 439 -7.53 3.56 -2.60
CA ARG A 439 -8.96 3.19 -2.56
C ARG A 439 -9.89 4.27 -3.08
N PHE A 440 -9.42 5.52 -3.09
CA PHE A 440 -10.12 6.62 -3.73
C PHE A 440 -9.65 6.80 -5.18
N MET A 441 -8.33 6.78 -5.41
CA MET A 441 -7.70 7.03 -6.71
C MET A 441 -8.03 6.01 -7.79
N PHE A 442 -8.36 4.77 -7.41
CA PHE A 442 -8.60 3.70 -8.38
C PHE A 442 -10.04 3.19 -8.31
N ALA A 443 -10.66 3.09 -9.48
CA ALA A 443 -11.85 2.26 -9.67
C ALA A 443 -11.39 0.80 -9.76
N LEU A 444 -11.52 0.07 -8.65
CA LEU A 444 -11.09 -1.33 -8.54
C LEU A 444 -12.22 -2.24 -9.04
N ALA A 445 -12.01 -2.94 -10.15
CA ALA A 445 -12.86 -4.06 -10.54
C ALA A 445 -12.48 -5.29 -9.72
N ALA A 446 -13.45 -6.04 -9.20
CA ALA A 446 -13.22 -7.20 -8.34
C ALA A 446 -12.80 -8.48 -9.10
N ASP A 447 -12.31 -8.35 -10.33
CA ASP A 447 -12.32 -9.44 -11.30
C ASP A 447 -11.13 -10.40 -11.18
N ASP A 448 -11.46 -11.70 -11.12
CA ASP A 448 -10.56 -12.77 -11.57
C ASP A 448 -10.59 -12.77 -13.11
N LYS A 449 -9.43 -12.53 -13.71
CA LYS A 449 -9.21 -11.91 -15.03
C LYS A 449 -9.54 -12.80 -16.23
N THR A 450 -10.40 -13.80 -16.06
CA THR A 450 -10.47 -14.97 -16.95
C THR A 450 -11.79 -15.13 -17.70
N GLN A 451 -12.89 -14.48 -17.27
CA GLN A 451 -14.21 -14.60 -17.92
C GLN A 451 -15.05 -13.32 -17.86
N ALA A 452 -15.86 -13.10 -18.90
CA ALA A 452 -16.89 -12.06 -18.90
C ALA A 452 -17.94 -12.37 -17.82
N ARG A 453 -18.24 -11.38 -16.98
CA ARG A 453 -19.26 -11.49 -15.94
C ARG A 453 -20.13 -10.24 -15.86
N ASN A 454 -21.27 -10.38 -15.21
CA ASN A 454 -22.09 -9.23 -14.83
C ASN A 454 -21.36 -8.41 -13.75
N LEU A 455 -21.46 -7.09 -13.84
CA LEU A 455 -20.96 -6.19 -12.80
C LEU A 455 -21.72 -6.43 -11.50
N THR A 456 -21.01 -6.32 -10.37
CA THR A 456 -21.69 -6.20 -9.07
C THR A 456 -22.44 -4.87 -9.01
N PRO A 457 -23.47 -4.74 -8.16
CA PRO A 457 -24.17 -3.47 -7.97
C PRO A 457 -23.24 -2.30 -7.60
N ALA A 458 -22.20 -2.56 -6.80
CA ALA A 458 -21.20 -1.55 -6.44
C ALA A 458 -20.39 -1.07 -7.65
N GLU A 459 -19.96 -1.99 -8.53
CA GLU A 459 -19.26 -1.64 -9.77
C GLU A 459 -20.17 -0.94 -10.77
N LEU A 460 -21.44 -1.34 -10.84
CA LEU A 460 -22.43 -0.67 -11.67
C LEU A 460 -22.66 0.77 -11.20
N ALA A 461 -22.79 1.00 -9.89
CA ALA A 461 -22.88 2.34 -9.31
C ALA A 461 -21.68 3.21 -9.66
N ASP A 462 -20.45 2.70 -9.48
CA ASP A 462 -19.23 3.46 -9.79
C ASP A 462 -19.16 3.79 -11.28
N ARG A 463 -19.49 2.85 -12.17
CA ARG A 463 -19.54 3.09 -13.61
C ARG A 463 -20.60 4.10 -14.01
N LEU A 464 -21.80 4.06 -13.42
CA LEU A 464 -22.86 5.04 -13.68
C LEU A 464 -22.43 6.45 -13.25
N ALA A 465 -21.86 6.58 -12.05
CA ALA A 465 -21.41 7.87 -11.53
C ALA A 465 -20.28 8.47 -12.38
N MET A 466 -19.28 7.66 -12.73
CA MET A 466 -18.19 8.11 -13.60
C MET A 466 -18.69 8.48 -14.99
N ALA A 467 -19.58 7.68 -15.57
CA ALA A 467 -20.11 7.92 -16.90
C ALA A 467 -21.00 9.17 -16.97
N LEU A 468 -21.89 9.39 -16.00
CA LEU A 468 -22.89 10.46 -16.06
C LEU A 468 -22.44 11.75 -15.38
N TRP A 469 -21.60 11.68 -14.34
CA TRP A 469 -21.21 12.83 -13.52
C TRP A 469 -19.72 13.12 -13.51
N GLY A 470 -18.89 12.25 -14.11
CA GLY A 470 -17.43 12.36 -14.03
C GLY A 470 -16.95 12.49 -12.59
N SER A 471 -17.56 11.73 -11.68
CA SER A 471 -17.38 11.80 -10.22
C SER A 471 -17.81 10.49 -9.56
N ILE A 472 -17.59 10.36 -8.25
CA ILE A 472 -17.94 9.17 -7.46
C ILE A 472 -19.46 9.06 -7.20
N PRO A 473 -19.96 7.84 -6.89
CA PRO A 473 -21.35 7.64 -6.48
C PRO A 473 -21.75 8.51 -5.28
N ASP A 474 -22.99 9.03 -5.29
CA ASP A 474 -23.57 9.68 -4.12
C ASP A 474 -24.13 8.65 -3.12
N ALA A 475 -24.49 9.11 -1.93
CA ALA A 475 -25.03 8.24 -0.87
C ALA A 475 -26.29 7.47 -1.33
N THR A 476 -27.14 8.10 -2.14
CA THR A 476 -28.36 7.47 -2.69
C THR A 476 -28.01 6.32 -3.62
N LEU A 477 -27.07 6.51 -4.54
CA LEU A 477 -26.66 5.46 -5.49
C LEU A 477 -25.92 4.32 -4.79
N LEU A 478 -25.09 4.63 -3.78
CA LEU A 478 -24.45 3.60 -2.96
C LEU A 478 -25.45 2.81 -2.12
N ALA A 479 -26.47 3.46 -1.56
CA ALA A 479 -27.53 2.77 -0.84
C ALA A 479 -28.30 1.81 -1.76
N ALA A 480 -28.66 2.26 -2.97
CA ALA A 480 -29.28 1.40 -3.98
C ALA A 480 -28.38 0.21 -4.35
N ALA A 481 -27.08 0.43 -4.52
CA ALA A 481 -26.11 -0.64 -4.77
C ALA A 481 -26.07 -1.67 -3.63
N ASN A 482 -25.99 -1.20 -2.37
CA ASN A 482 -25.92 -2.06 -1.19
C ASN A 482 -27.19 -2.89 -1.00
N ASN A 483 -28.35 -2.37 -1.43
CA ASN A 483 -29.62 -3.07 -1.36
C ASN A 483 -29.87 -4.01 -2.56
N ASN A 484 -28.99 -4.03 -3.56
CA ASN A 484 -29.20 -4.69 -4.87
C ASN A 484 -30.37 -4.09 -5.67
N ASP A 485 -30.68 -2.81 -5.48
CA ASP A 485 -31.75 -2.08 -6.16
C ASP A 485 -31.26 -1.39 -7.46
N LEU A 486 -30.21 -1.92 -8.10
CA LEU A 486 -29.66 -1.38 -9.36
C LEU A 486 -29.97 -2.29 -10.56
N GLU A 487 -31.22 -2.75 -10.62
CA GLU A 487 -31.75 -3.59 -11.69
C GLU A 487 -33.15 -3.11 -12.10
N GLY A 488 -33.61 -3.51 -13.29
CA GLY A 488 -34.98 -3.25 -13.74
C GLY A 488 -35.43 -1.78 -13.65
N GLU A 489 -36.63 -1.56 -13.13
CA GLU A 489 -37.23 -0.23 -13.02
C GLU A 489 -36.46 0.67 -12.03
N GLN A 490 -35.87 0.10 -10.98
CA GLN A 490 -35.11 0.84 -9.99
C GLN A 490 -33.82 1.43 -10.59
N LEU A 491 -33.15 0.69 -11.49
CA LEU A 491 -32.02 1.21 -12.26
C LEU A 491 -32.44 2.41 -13.13
N ASP A 492 -33.56 2.29 -13.86
CA ASP A 492 -34.08 3.38 -14.69
C ASP A 492 -34.42 4.62 -13.86
N GLN A 493 -34.97 4.44 -12.66
CA GLN A 493 -35.25 5.55 -11.74
C GLN A 493 -33.96 6.25 -11.30
N GLN A 494 -32.89 5.51 -10.99
CA GLN A 494 -31.59 6.11 -10.63
C GLN A 494 -30.96 6.85 -11.80
N ILE A 495 -30.97 6.27 -13.02
CA ILE A 495 -30.45 6.95 -14.21
C ILE A 495 -31.20 8.26 -14.47
N ASN A 496 -32.54 8.23 -14.44
CA ASN A 496 -33.37 9.42 -14.63
C ASN A 496 -33.15 10.48 -13.55
N ARG A 497 -32.91 10.08 -12.30
CA ARG A 497 -32.53 10.99 -11.22
C ARG A 497 -31.19 11.64 -11.52
N MET A 498 -30.20 10.85 -11.88
CA MET A 498 -28.84 11.34 -12.14
C MET A 498 -28.78 12.30 -13.33
N MET A 499 -29.56 12.05 -14.38
CA MET A 499 -29.68 12.95 -15.55
C MET A 499 -30.37 14.28 -15.24
N LYS A 500 -31.18 14.35 -14.17
CA LYS A 500 -31.84 15.59 -13.72
C LYS A 500 -30.99 16.39 -12.74
N ASP A 501 -29.92 15.79 -12.21
CA ASP A 501 -29.00 16.44 -11.30
C ASP A 501 -28.08 17.42 -12.05
N ALA A 502 -27.73 18.54 -11.43
CA ALA A 502 -26.84 19.55 -12.01
C ALA A 502 -25.45 18.98 -12.36
N LYS A 503 -25.01 17.91 -11.69
CA LYS A 503 -23.76 17.20 -12.02
C LYS A 503 -23.77 16.62 -13.44
N PHE A 504 -24.93 16.36 -14.03
CA PHE A 504 -25.03 15.84 -15.39
C PHE A 504 -24.54 16.82 -16.45
N ASP A 505 -24.47 18.13 -16.16
CA ASP A 505 -23.89 19.11 -17.08
C ASP A 505 -22.43 18.79 -17.44
N ARG A 506 -21.71 18.13 -16.52
CA ARG A 506 -20.32 17.66 -16.72
C ARG A 506 -20.20 16.60 -17.81
N PHE A 507 -21.26 15.82 -18.07
CA PHE A 507 -21.26 14.80 -19.12
C PHE A 507 -20.89 15.38 -20.47
N SER A 508 -21.49 16.53 -20.81
CA SER A 508 -21.24 17.20 -22.08
C SER A 508 -19.78 17.63 -22.23
N GLN A 509 -19.18 18.17 -21.17
CA GLN A 509 -17.77 18.59 -21.17
C GLN A 509 -16.84 17.39 -21.33
N VAL A 510 -17.02 16.33 -20.56
CA VAL A 510 -16.12 15.17 -20.59
C VAL A 510 -16.26 14.37 -21.88
N PHE A 511 -17.48 14.19 -22.38
CA PHE A 511 -17.73 13.35 -23.55
C PHE A 511 -17.53 14.10 -24.86
N VAL A 512 -18.07 15.31 -25.01
CA VAL A 512 -18.06 16.03 -26.28
C VAL A 512 -16.64 16.51 -26.59
N ASP A 513 -15.92 17.08 -25.62
CA ASP A 513 -14.54 17.57 -25.83
C ASP A 513 -13.61 16.44 -26.25
N ALA A 514 -13.70 15.28 -25.59
CA ALA A 514 -12.96 14.08 -25.95
C ALA A 514 -13.33 13.58 -27.36
N TRP A 515 -14.62 13.49 -27.67
CA TRP A 515 -15.12 12.98 -28.96
C TRP A 515 -14.63 13.82 -30.14
N ILE A 516 -14.63 15.15 -30.02
CA ILE A 516 -14.22 16.06 -31.09
C ILE A 516 -12.71 16.37 -31.07
N GLY A 517 -11.96 15.81 -30.13
CA GLY A 517 -10.51 15.92 -30.04
C GLY A 517 -10.00 17.25 -29.46
N PHE A 518 -10.82 17.95 -28.68
CA PHE A 518 -10.40 19.13 -27.89
C PHE A 518 -10.04 18.78 -26.44
N GLY A 519 -10.35 17.55 -25.98
CA GLY A 519 -9.90 17.01 -24.70
C GLY A 519 -8.59 16.25 -24.85
N GLY A 520 -7.51 16.81 -24.32
CA GLY A 520 -6.15 16.24 -24.34
C GLY A 520 -5.13 17.27 -23.88
#